data_AF-A0A833M1R8-F1
#
_entry.id   AF-A0A833M1R8-F1
#
_cell.length_a   1.000
_cell.length_b   1.000
_cell.length_c   1.000
_cell.angle_alpha   90.00
_cell.angle_beta   90.00
_cell.angle_gamma   90.00
#
_symmetry.space_group_name_H-M   'P 1'
#
loop_
_entity.id
_entity.type
_entity.pdbx_description
1 polymer ?
#
loop_
_entity_poly.entity_id
_entity_poly.type
_entity_poly.pdbx_seq_one_letter_code
_entity_poly.pdbx_strand_id
1 'polypeptide(L)'
;MSSFSPQEMEARLHAQRELLVTLAAVVAGTMPDPGRFFAVLDQSAPLPNHQEDPGALASAAFAVAGATALEYESLVDAVRSRYDEATRRGGA
;
A
#
# COMPACT_ATOMS: atom_id res chain seq x y z
N MET A 1 -2.77 29.08 3.08
CA MET A 1 -2.44 27.66 3.33
C MET A 1 -0.94 27.58 3.46
N SER A 2 -0.40 26.98 4.52
CA SER A 2 1.05 26.79 4.65
C SER A 2 1.52 25.89 3.51
N SER A 3 2.35 26.41 2.60
CA SER A 3 2.99 25.60 1.57
C SER A 3 4.13 24.84 2.23
N PHE A 4 3.93 23.54 2.46
CA PHE A 4 5.02 22.66 2.89
C PHE A 4 6.09 22.64 1.80
N SER A 5 7.36 22.64 2.22
CA SER A 5 8.46 22.28 1.33
C SER A 5 8.31 20.84 0.83
N PRO A 6 8.89 20.49 -0.33
CA PRO A 6 8.89 19.11 -0.82
C PRO A 6 9.41 18.11 0.21
N GLN A 7 10.44 18.48 0.98
CA GLN A 7 11.03 17.63 2.03
C GLN A 7 10.07 17.40 3.20
N GLU A 8 9.33 18.43 3.61
CA GLU A 8 8.31 18.26 4.65
C GLU A 8 7.15 17.39 4.16
N MET A 9 6.76 17.52 2.88
CA MET A 9 5.74 16.67 2.30
C MET A 9 6.20 15.20 2.26
N GLU A 10 7.42 14.96 1.79
CA GLU A 10 8.02 13.62 1.76
C GLU A 10 8.11 13.00 3.15
N ALA A 11 8.61 13.74 4.15
CA ALA A 11 8.70 13.26 5.52
C ALA A 11 7.32 12.88 6.10
N ARG A 12 6.28 13.67 5.78
CA ARG A 12 4.91 13.38 6.24
C ARG A 12 4.31 12.17 5.55
N LEU A 13 4.49 12.04 4.24
CA LEU A 13 4.03 10.87 3.48
C LEU A 13 4.73 9.60 3.97
N HIS A 14 6.04 9.68 4.18
CA HIS A 14 6.82 8.57 4.71
C HIS A 14 6.36 8.15 6.12
N ALA A 15 6.13 9.10 7.03
CA ALA A 15 5.61 8.80 8.35
C ALA A 15 4.23 8.12 8.32
N GLN A 16 3.34 8.57 7.42
CA GLN A 16 2.04 7.95 7.23
C GLN A 16 2.17 6.53 6.68
N ARG A 17 3.03 6.33 5.67
CA ARG A 17 3.35 5.02 5.09
C ARG A 17 3.83 4.04 6.16
N GLU A 18 4.83 4.42 6.96
CA GLU A 18 5.38 3.57 8.02
C GLU A 18 4.34 3.20 9.08
N LEU A 19 3.50 4.17 9.47
CA LEU A 19 2.42 3.94 10.43
C LEU A 19 1.38 2.96 9.87
N LEU A 20 0.91 3.17 8.64
CA LEU A 20 -0.10 2.34 8.00
C LEU A 20 0.40 0.91 7.77
N VAL A 21 1.64 0.76 7.29
CA VAL A 21 2.25 -0.55 7.07
C VAL A 21 2.39 -1.30 8.39
N THR A 22 2.87 -0.63 9.44
CA THR A 22 3.01 -1.25 10.77
C THR A 22 1.65 -1.64 11.35
N LEU A 23 0.65 -0.76 11.27
CA LEU A 23 -0.70 -1.04 11.76
C LEU A 23 -1.31 -2.23 11.03
N ALA A 24 -1.25 -2.25 9.70
CA ALA A 24 -1.79 -3.34 8.89
C ALA A 24 -1.10 -4.68 9.18
N ALA A 25 0.22 -4.70 9.37
CA ALA A 25 0.95 -5.92 9.73
C ALA A 25 0.54 -6.45 11.12
N VAL A 26 0.34 -5.57 12.11
CA VAL A 26 -0.17 -5.96 13.43
C VAL A 26 -1.60 -6.51 13.32
N VAL A 27 -2.48 -5.83 12.59
CA VAL A 27 -3.86 -6.31 12.37
C VAL A 27 -3.84 -7.71 11.75
N ALA A 28 -3.07 -7.92 10.68
CA ALA A 28 -2.92 -9.22 10.04
C ALA A 28 -2.46 -10.31 11.03
N GLY A 29 -1.49 -10.01 11.90
CA GLY A 29 -1.00 -10.93 12.94
C GLY A 29 -2.02 -11.27 14.03
N THR A 30 -3.05 -10.45 14.22
CA THR A 30 -4.11 -10.71 15.21
C THR A 30 -5.33 -11.41 14.63
N MET A 31 -5.42 -11.53 13.30
CA MET A 31 -6.57 -12.14 12.64
C MET A 31 -6.48 -13.68 12.67
N PRO A 32 -7.62 -14.39 12.86
CA PRO A 32 -7.64 -15.85 12.78
C PRO A 32 -7.27 -16.39 11.39
N ASP A 33 -7.52 -15.61 10.35
CA ASP A 33 -7.19 -15.91 8.96
C ASP A 33 -6.51 -14.68 8.31
N PRO A 34 -5.17 -14.56 8.45
CA PRO A 34 -4.40 -13.50 7.81
C PRO A 34 -4.48 -13.56 6.28
N GLY A 35 -4.73 -14.74 5.70
CA GLY A 35 -4.87 -14.90 4.25
C GLY A 35 -6.07 -14.12 3.70
N ARG A 36 -7.21 -14.15 4.41
CA ARG A 36 -8.37 -13.32 4.07
C ARG A 36 -8.08 -11.83 4.13
N PHE A 37 -7.27 -11.38 5.07
CA PHE A 37 -6.87 -9.97 5.16
C PHE A 37 -6.13 -9.52 3.89
N PHE A 38 -5.11 -10.26 3.48
CA PHE A 38 -4.36 -9.95 2.25
C PHE A 38 -5.23 -10.06 0.99
N ALA A 39 -6.12 -11.06 0.91
CA ALA A 39 -7.04 -11.18 -0.21
C ALA A 39 -7.98 -9.96 -0.35
N VAL A 40 -8.41 -9.35 0.77
CA VAL A 40 -9.22 -8.12 0.74
C VAL A 40 -8.40 -6.93 0.27
N LEU A 41 -7.13 -6.82 0.66
CA LEU A 41 -6.23 -5.77 0.15
C LEU A 41 -6.03 -5.92 -1.37
N ASP A 42 -5.75 -7.13 -1.84
CA ASP A 42 -5.58 -7.39 -3.27
C ASP A 42 -6.85 -7.05 -4.09
N GLN A 43 -8.03 -7.37 -3.56
CA GLN A 43 -9.32 -7.03 -4.19
C GLN A 43 -9.64 -5.52 -4.16
N SER A 44 -9.01 -4.77 -3.25
CA SER A 44 -9.23 -3.34 -3.09
C SER A 44 -8.24 -2.49 -3.90
N ALA A 45 -7.39 -3.12 -4.72
CA ALA A 45 -6.43 -2.43 -5.57
C ALA A 45 -7.14 -1.40 -6.48
N PRO A 46 -6.66 -0.13 -6.54
CA PRO A 46 -7.33 0.95 -7.27
C PRO A 46 -7.48 0.72 -8.78
N LEU A 47 -6.59 -0.09 -9.36
CA LEU A 47 -6.61 -0.50 -10.75
C LEU A 47 -6.53 -2.04 -10.77
N PRO A 48 -7.63 -2.73 -11.10
CA PRO A 48 -7.56 -4.16 -11.34
C PRO A 48 -6.60 -4.42 -12.50
N ASN A 49 -5.65 -5.34 -12.33
CA ASN A 49 -4.92 -5.90 -13.46
C ASN A 49 -5.94 -6.26 -14.56
N HIS A 50 -5.71 -5.76 -15.78
CA HIS A 50 -6.51 -6.01 -17.00
C HIS A 50 -7.58 -4.98 -17.45
N GLN A 51 -7.59 -3.73 -16.96
CA GLN A 51 -8.47 -2.67 -17.53
C GLN A 51 -7.72 -1.46 -18.13
N GLU A 52 -6.46 -1.60 -18.51
CA GLU A 52 -5.82 -0.59 -19.36
C GLU A 52 -6.33 -0.75 -20.79
N ASP A 53 -7.26 0.13 -21.20
CA ASP A 53 -7.71 0.23 -22.59
C ASP A 53 -6.52 0.64 -23.47
N PRO A 54 -6.07 -0.21 -24.42
CA PRO A 54 -4.88 0.04 -25.23
C PRO A 54 -5.00 1.28 -26.16
N GLY A 55 -6.18 1.91 -26.22
CA GLY A 55 -6.40 3.16 -26.95
C GLY A 55 -6.49 4.44 -26.10
N ALA A 56 -6.38 4.35 -24.77
CA ALA A 56 -6.53 5.52 -23.90
C ALA A 56 -5.31 6.46 -23.98
N LEU A 57 -5.51 7.68 -24.49
CA LEU A 57 -4.50 8.73 -24.46
C LEU A 57 -4.11 9.04 -23.00
N ALA A 58 -2.81 9.02 -22.71
CA ALA A 58 -2.26 9.36 -21.40
C ALA A 58 -2.73 10.76 -20.98
N SER A 59 -3.65 10.81 -20.02
CA SER A 59 -4.12 12.05 -19.38
C SER A 59 -3.47 12.16 -18.01
N ALA A 60 -3.36 13.38 -17.46
CA ALA A 60 -2.85 13.58 -16.10
C ALA A 60 -3.65 12.79 -15.05
N ALA A 61 -4.93 12.52 -15.29
CA ALA A 61 -5.74 11.67 -14.43
C ALA A 61 -5.30 10.20 -14.45
N PHE A 62 -4.90 9.67 -15.62
CA PHE A 62 -4.31 8.33 -15.72
C PHE A 62 -2.94 8.24 -15.05
N ALA A 63 -2.14 9.31 -15.10
CA ALA A 63 -0.85 9.38 -14.40
C ALA A 63 -1.02 9.32 -12.87
N VAL A 64 -2.00 10.04 -12.30
CA VAL A 64 -2.30 10.00 -10.86
C VAL A 64 -2.86 8.64 -10.46
N ALA A 65 -3.77 8.06 -11.25
CA ALA A 65 -4.32 6.74 -10.97
C ALA A 65 -3.25 5.64 -11.00
N GLY A 66 -2.38 5.64 -12.01
CA GLY A 66 -1.25 4.70 -12.11
C GLY A 66 -0.27 4.86 -10.96
N ALA A 67 0.13 6.09 -10.62
CA ALA A 67 1.00 6.34 -9.46
C ALA A 67 0.34 5.88 -8.14
N THR A 68 -0.98 6.03 -8.01
CA THR A 68 -1.73 5.57 -6.83
C THR A 68 -1.74 4.04 -6.75
N ALA A 69 -1.93 3.34 -7.87
CA ALA A 69 -1.90 1.88 -7.88
C ALA A 69 -0.51 1.33 -7.55
N LEU A 70 0.56 1.90 -8.13
CA LEU A 70 1.94 1.52 -7.82
C LEU A 70 2.28 1.73 -6.34
N GLU A 71 1.87 2.87 -5.76
CA GLU A 71 2.07 3.12 -4.33
C GLU A 71 1.26 2.15 -3.47
N TYR A 72 0.03 1.83 -3.87
CA TYR A 72 -0.81 0.86 -3.17
C TYR A 72 -0.17 -0.53 -3.14
N GLU A 73 0.27 -1.04 -4.29
CA GLU A 73 0.99 -2.33 -4.39
C GLU A 73 2.24 -2.33 -3.50
N SER A 74 3.03 -1.26 -3.59
CA SER A 74 4.23 -1.09 -2.76
C SER A 74 3.92 -1.11 -1.25
N LEU A 75 2.79 -0.53 -0.82
CA LEU A 75 2.35 -0.59 0.58
C LEU A 75 1.95 -2.01 0.98
N VAL A 76 1.17 -2.72 0.15
CA VAL A 76 0.73 -4.10 0.44
C VAL A 76 1.93 -5.04 0.57
N ASP A 77 2.93 -4.91 -0.30
CA ASP A 77 4.16 -5.73 -0.22
C ASP A 77 4.99 -5.42 1.03
N ALA A 78 5.04 -4.16 1.46
CA ALA A 78 5.68 -3.79 2.72
C ALA A 78 4.95 -4.39 3.92
N VAL A 79 3.60 -4.44 3.90
CA VAL A 79 2.79 -5.10 4.94
C VAL A 79 3.10 -6.59 5.01
N ARG A 80 3.11 -7.29 3.86
CA ARG A 80 3.46 -8.72 3.78
C ARG A 80 4.84 -8.98 4.38
N SER A 81 5.84 -8.23 3.95
CA SER A 81 7.23 -8.36 4.42
C SER A 81 7.35 -8.22 5.93
N ARG A 82 6.65 -7.22 6.50
CA ARG A 82 6.69 -6.92 7.94
C ARG A 82 5.90 -7.95 8.76
N TYR A 83 4.78 -8.43 8.24
CA TYR A 83 4.03 -9.55 8.82
C TYR A 83 4.87 -10.84 8.85
N ASP A 84 5.58 -11.17 7.77
CA ASP A 84 6.45 -12.35 7.70
C ASP A 84 7.64 -12.26 8.66
N GLU A 85 8.21 -11.06 8.82
CA GLU A 85 9.25 -10.78 9.81
C GLU A 85 8.73 -10.95 11.25
N ALA A 86 7.54 -10.42 11.55
CA ALA A 86 6.93 -10.55 12.88
C ALA A 86 6.61 -12.01 13.20
N THR A 87 6.06 -12.76 12.24
CA THR A 87 5.75 -14.19 12.37
C THR A 87 7.02 -15.01 12.64
N ARG A 88 8.12 -14.72 11.92
CA ARG A 88 9.41 -15.39 12.15
C ARG A 88 9.98 -15.12 13.54
N ARG A 89 9.76 -13.94 14.12
CA ARG A 89 10.24 -13.57 15.47
C ARG A 89 9.39 -14.14 16.60
N GLY A 90 8.09 -14.32 16.37
CA GLY A 90 7.17 -14.88 17.37
C GLY A 90 7.14 -16.42 17.44
N GLY A 91 7.83 -17.11 16.53
CA GLY A 91 7.85 -18.57 16.42
C GLY A 91 9.04 -19.29 17.08
N ALA A 92 9.70 -18.69 18.09
CA ALA A 92 10.78 -19.31 18.87
C ALA A 92 10.36 -19.56 20.32
#